data_AF-A0A7H0GZJ8-F1
#
_entry.id   AF-A0A7H0GZJ8-F1
#
_cell.length_a   1.000
_cell.length_b   1.000
_cell.length_c   1.000
_cell.angle_alpha   90.00
_cell.angle_beta   90.00
_cell.angle_gamma   90.00
#
_symmetry.space_group_name_H-M   'P 1'
#
loop_
_entity.id
_entity.type
_entity.pdbx_description
1 polymer ?
#
loop_
_entity_poly.entity_id
_entity_poly.type
_entity_poly.pdbx_seq_one_letter_code
_entity_poly.pdbx_strand_id
1 'polypeptide(L)'
;MAVTDGTGQPVATQLSLAVTNALATGTNEAPQTTILTHLLLTSDLKGYVENPGYYFQNKTPATEQALDHLMLTQGWRRFVWKEILTDKKPPDLLLWSKL
;
A
#
# COMPACT_ATOMS: atom_id res chain seq x y z
N MET A 1 -9.59 12.23 -21.46
CA MET A 1 -8.84 10.96 -21.28
C MET A 1 -9.71 9.85 -21.86
N ALA A 2 -9.18 8.99 -22.73
CA ALA A 2 -9.89 7.84 -23.27
C ALA A 2 -9.04 6.60 -23.01
N VAL A 3 -9.64 5.56 -22.43
CA VAL A 3 -9.00 4.25 -22.27
C VAL A 3 -9.46 3.39 -23.43
N THR A 4 -8.50 2.87 -24.18
CA THR A 4 -8.76 2.03 -25.36
C THR A 4 -8.22 0.63 -25.13
N ASP A 5 -8.83 -0.37 -25.77
CA ASP A 5 -8.29 -1.72 -25.85
C ASP A 5 -7.11 -1.81 -26.83
N GLY A 6 -6.55 -3.02 -27.00
CA GLY A 6 -5.46 -3.28 -27.95
C GLY A 6 -5.83 -3.10 -29.42
N THR A 7 -7.12 -2.91 -29.74
CA THR A 7 -7.63 -2.61 -31.09
C THR A 7 -7.97 -1.13 -31.28
N GLY A 8 -7.78 -0.29 -30.24
CA GLY A 8 -8.06 1.14 -30.27
C GLY A 8 -9.51 1.49 -29.95
N GLN A 9 -10.36 0.53 -29.56
CA GLN A 9 -11.75 0.82 -29.22
C GLN A 9 -11.89 1.37 -27.80
N PRO A 10 -12.71 2.41 -27.57
CA PRO A 10 -12.95 2.94 -26.23
C PRO A 10 -13.60 1.90 -25.31
N VAL A 11 -13.11 1.79 -24.09
CA VAL A 11 -13.60 0.85 -23.07
C VAL A 11 -14.23 1.61 -21.91
N ALA A 12 -15.39 1.13 -21.44
CA ALA A 12 -16.03 1.67 -20.24
C ALA A 12 -15.10 1.52 -19.03
N THR A 13 -14.78 2.63 -18.38
CA THR A 13 -13.77 2.67 -17.30
C THR A 13 -14.19 3.63 -16.20
N GLN A 14 -13.73 3.35 -14.98
CA GLN A 14 -13.87 4.24 -13.83
C GLN A 14 -12.54 4.93 -13.57
N LEU A 15 -12.53 6.25 -13.65
CA LEU A 15 -11.34 7.07 -13.45
C LEU A 15 -11.59 8.05 -12.31
N SER A 16 -10.58 8.27 -11.47
CA SER A 16 -10.58 9.31 -10.45
C SER A 16 -9.55 10.37 -10.82
N LEU A 17 -9.91 11.63 -10.70
CA LEU A 17 -9.04 12.78 -10.96
C LEU A 17 -9.12 13.75 -9.77
N ALA A 18 -7.96 14.22 -9.32
CA ALA A 18 -7.84 15.28 -8.34
C ALA A 18 -7.00 16.43 -8.89
N VAL A 19 -7.37 17.66 -8.56
CA VAL A 19 -6.62 18.88 -8.94
C VAL A 19 -6.15 19.54 -7.66
N THR A 20 -4.85 19.86 -7.60
CA THR A 20 -4.24 20.54 -6.45
C THR A 20 -3.40 21.72 -6.93
N ASN A 21 -3.24 22.73 -6.07
CA ASN A 21 -2.37 23.87 -6.34
C ASN A 21 -0.90 23.46 -6.15
N ALA A 22 -0.12 23.52 -7.23
CA ALA A 22 1.30 23.18 -7.21
C ALA A 22 2.14 24.04 -6.24
N LEU A 23 1.70 25.26 -5.90
CA LEU A 23 2.36 26.11 -4.91
C LEU A 23 2.02 25.73 -3.46
N ALA A 24 0.90 25.03 -3.24
CA ALA A 24 0.48 24.57 -1.93
C ALA A 24 1.10 23.21 -1.57
N THR A 25 1.38 22.39 -2.58
CA THR A 25 2.16 21.15 -2.45
C THR A 25 3.63 21.52 -2.64
N GLY A 26 4.41 21.70 -1.57
CA GLY A 26 5.83 22.07 -1.68
C GLY A 26 6.58 21.20 -2.72
N THR A 27 7.66 21.74 -3.29
CA THR A 27 8.44 21.11 -4.39
C THR A 27 9.15 19.80 -4.03
N ASN A 28 8.84 19.22 -2.86
CA ASN A 28 9.30 17.91 -2.48
C ASN A 28 8.44 16.87 -3.20
N GLU A 29 8.81 16.55 -4.43
CA GLU A 29 8.48 15.28 -5.08
C GLU A 29 9.20 14.12 -4.37
N ALA A 30 9.09 14.04 -3.04
CA ALA A 30 9.48 12.85 -2.32
C ALA A 30 8.68 11.68 -2.93
N PRO A 31 9.32 10.53 -3.24
CA PRO A 31 8.69 9.36 -3.83
C PRO A 31 7.29 9.10 -3.26
N GLN A 32 6.29 9.49 -4.06
CA GLN A 32 4.94 9.72 -3.58
C GLN A 32 4.32 8.45 -3.01
N THR A 33 3.44 8.63 -2.03
CA THR A 33 2.43 7.61 -1.71
C THR A 33 1.61 7.34 -2.96
N THR A 34 1.72 6.13 -3.50
CA THR A 34 0.95 5.66 -4.65
C THR A 34 0.10 4.48 -4.21
N ILE A 35 -0.86 4.09 -5.06
CA ILE A 35 -1.60 2.84 -4.85
C ILE A 35 -0.64 1.65 -4.70
N LEU A 36 0.48 1.62 -5.42
CA LEU A 36 1.49 0.58 -5.34
C LEU A 36 2.15 0.56 -3.95
N THR A 37 2.66 1.70 -3.47
CA THR A 37 3.35 1.75 -2.17
C THR A 37 2.39 1.52 -1.01
N HIS A 38 1.11 1.83 -1.20
CA HIS A 38 0.07 1.46 -0.24
C HIS A 38 -0.14 -0.05 -0.17
N LEU A 39 -0.39 -0.70 -1.31
CA LEU A 39 -0.70 -2.12 -1.36
C LEU A 39 0.51 -3.00 -0.97
N LEU A 40 1.72 -2.60 -1.33
CA LEU A 40 2.92 -3.41 -1.09
C LEU A 40 3.62 -3.12 0.24
N LEU A 41 3.24 -2.05 0.96
CA LEU A 41 3.95 -1.64 2.17
C LEU A 41 3.03 -1.02 3.21
N THR A 42 2.48 0.18 2.96
CA THR A 42 1.89 0.97 4.07
C THR A 42 0.52 0.48 4.54
N SER A 43 -0.19 -0.35 3.77
CA SER A 43 -1.44 -0.98 4.21
C SER A 43 -1.25 -1.97 5.36
N ASP A 44 -0.04 -2.53 5.46
CA ASP A 44 0.27 -3.65 6.36
C ASP A 44 1.19 -3.26 7.52
N LEU A 45 1.80 -2.07 7.46
CA LEU A 45 2.70 -1.56 8.50
C LEU A 45 1.98 -0.58 9.42
N LYS A 46 2.31 -0.67 10.72
CA LYS A 46 1.82 0.28 11.72
C LYS A 46 2.82 1.42 11.88
N GLY A 47 2.31 2.65 11.85
CA GLY A 47 3.12 3.85 12.04
C GLY A 47 3.43 4.56 10.73
N TYR A 48 4.29 5.56 10.82
CA TYR A 48 4.66 6.40 9.68
C TYR A 48 5.88 5.79 8.96
N VAL A 49 5.71 5.55 7.66
CA VAL A 49 6.76 5.11 6.74
C VAL A 49 7.27 6.34 6.00
N GLU A 50 8.50 6.73 6.27
CA GLU A 50 9.13 7.85 5.57
C GLU A 50 9.33 7.48 4.10
N ASN A 51 8.79 8.32 3.22
CA ASN A 51 9.01 8.25 1.79
C ASN A 51 8.80 6.85 1.15
N PRO A 52 7.57 6.29 1.18
CA PRO A 52 7.32 4.89 0.81
C PRO A 52 7.75 4.50 -0.60
N GLY A 53 7.77 5.46 -1.55
CA GLY A 53 8.23 5.18 -2.91
C GLY A 53 9.73 4.88 -2.98
N TYR A 54 10.55 5.36 -2.05
CA TYR A 54 12.01 5.13 -2.02
C TYR A 54 12.37 3.64 -2.09
N TYR A 55 11.60 2.79 -1.39
CA TYR A 55 11.83 1.35 -1.34
C TYR A 55 11.53 0.62 -2.67
N PHE A 56 10.76 1.24 -3.56
CA PHE A 56 10.31 0.62 -4.82
C PHE A 56 10.72 1.39 -6.09
N GLN A 57 11.38 2.54 -5.96
CA GLN A 57 11.81 3.37 -7.10
C GLN A 57 12.78 2.63 -8.02
N ASN A 58 13.80 1.99 -7.44
CA ASN A 58 14.77 1.17 -8.16
C ASN A 58 15.10 -0.05 -7.31
N LYS A 59 15.23 -1.21 -7.94
CA LYS A 59 15.64 -2.44 -7.27
C LYS A 59 17.16 -2.51 -7.21
N THR A 60 17.74 -1.92 -6.16
CA THR A 60 19.18 -1.85 -5.92
C THR A 60 19.49 -2.53 -4.58
N PRO A 61 20.72 -3.02 -4.37
CA PRO A 61 21.10 -3.59 -3.07
C PRO A 61 20.86 -2.63 -1.89
N ALA A 62 21.04 -1.32 -2.11
CA ALA A 62 20.81 -0.31 -1.08
C ALA A 62 19.32 -0.16 -0.71
N THR A 63 18.43 -0.13 -1.71
CA THR A 63 16.98 -0.01 -1.46
C THR A 63 16.39 -1.29 -0.87
N GLU A 64 16.90 -2.46 -1.27
CA GLU A 64 16.54 -3.75 -0.65
C GLU A 64 16.98 -3.79 0.83
N GLN A 65 18.23 -3.44 1.13
CA GLN A 65 18.71 -3.40 2.51
C GLN A 65 17.93 -2.40 3.37
N ALA A 66 17.60 -1.23 2.82
CA ALA A 66 16.79 -0.25 3.54
C ALA A 66 15.37 -0.77 3.82
N LEU A 67 14.78 -1.49 2.86
CA LEU A 67 13.47 -2.13 3.05
C LEU A 67 13.55 -3.18 4.16
N ASP A 68 14.59 -4.01 4.17
CA ASP A 68 14.80 -5.01 5.22
C ASP A 68 14.92 -4.37 6.61
N HIS A 69 15.69 -3.29 6.75
CA HIS A 69 15.79 -2.55 8.01
C HIS A 69 14.43 -2.00 8.48
N LEU A 70 13.61 -1.51 7.54
CA LEU A 70 12.27 -1.06 7.86
C LEU A 70 11.37 -2.23 8.31
N MET A 71 11.46 -3.38 7.64
CA MET A 71 10.68 -4.57 8.03
C MET A 71 11.11 -5.14 9.39
N LEU A 72 12.37 -5.01 9.77
CA LEU A 72 12.85 -5.39 11.11
C LEU A 72 12.31 -4.50 12.24
N THR A 73 11.99 -3.24 11.94
CA THR A 73 11.53 -2.26 12.94
C THR A 73 10.02 -2.09 12.98
N GLN A 74 9.36 -2.03 11.81
CA GLN A 74 7.93 -1.78 11.68
C GLN A 74 7.15 -2.99 11.15
N GLY A 75 7.82 -3.95 10.51
CA GLY A 75 7.22 -5.13 9.87
C GLY A 75 7.04 -6.35 10.78
N TRP A 76 7.39 -6.24 12.07
CA TRP A 76 7.24 -7.36 13.01
C TRP A 76 5.78 -7.74 13.21
N ARG A 77 5.43 -8.98 12.83
CA ARG A 77 4.12 -9.58 13.11
C ARG A 77 4.27 -10.75 14.07
N ARG A 78 3.56 -10.68 15.20
CA ARG A 78 3.49 -11.80 16.15
C ARG A 78 2.37 -12.75 15.73
N PHE A 79 2.75 -13.94 15.30
CA PHE A 79 1.81 -15.02 15.04
C PHE A 79 1.67 -15.92 16.26
N VAL A 80 0.44 -16.15 16.72
CA VAL A 80 0.16 -17.19 17.71
C VAL A 80 0.02 -18.50 16.95
N TRP A 81 1.12 -19.21 16.75
CA TRP A 81 1.16 -20.45 15.95
C TRP A 81 0.11 -21.49 16.37
N LYS A 82 -0.19 -21.57 17.68
CA LYS A 82 -1.23 -22.45 18.19
C LYS A 82 -2.60 -22.16 17.57
N GLU A 83 -2.96 -20.88 17.40
CA GLU A 83 -4.25 -20.47 16.83
C GLU A 83 -4.31 -20.79 15.33
N ILE A 84 -3.22 -20.53 14.61
CA ILE A 84 -3.07 -20.82 13.17
C ILE A 84 -3.18 -22.33 12.90
N LEU A 85 -2.48 -23.15 13.68
CA LEU A 85 -2.46 -24.61 13.52
C LEU A 85 -3.79 -25.27 13.92
N THR A 86 -4.63 -24.57 14.68
CA THR A 86 -5.96 -25.08 15.10
C THR A 86 -7.11 -24.59 14.22
N ASP A 87 -6.83 -23.90 13.10
CA ASP A 87 -7.83 -23.31 12.19
C ASP A 87 -8.93 -22.53 12.94
N LYS A 88 -8.53 -21.86 14.04
CA LYS A 88 -9.46 -21.03 14.81
C LYS A 88 -9.73 -19.78 14.01
N LYS A 89 -10.81 -19.82 13.23
CA LYS A 89 -11.35 -18.66 12.54
C LYS A 89 -11.48 -17.51 13.54
N PRO A 90 -10.97 -16.29 13.23
CA PRO A 90 -11.20 -15.15 14.10
C PRO A 90 -12.71 -15.00 14.34
N PRO A 91 -13.12 -14.62 15.55
CA PRO A 91 -14.53 -14.51 15.89
C PRO A 91 -15.21 -13.59 14.87
N ASP A 92 -16.36 -14.03 14.36
CA ASP A 92 -17.16 -13.26 13.42
C ASP A 92 -17.57 -11.93 14.08
N LEU A 93 -16.93 -10.84 13.66
CA LEU A 93 -17.19 -9.49 14.16
C LEU A 93 -18.52 -8.90 13.65
N LEU A 94 -19.29 -9.65 12.83
CA LEU A 94 -20.58 -9.24 12.27
C LEU A 94 -21.79 -9.63 13.14
N LEU A 95 -21.60 -9.81 14.45
CA LEU A 95 -22.69 -10.04 15.41
C LEU A 95 -23.61 -8.80 15.60
N TRP A 96 -23.28 -7.64 15.01
CA TRP A 96 -24.09 -6.41 15.12
C TRP A 96 -25.25 -6.33 14.12
N SER A 97 -25.45 -7.34 13.26
CA SER A 97 -26.56 -7.40 12.30
C SER A 97 -27.86 -8.01 12.86
N LYS A 98 -27.89 -8.35 14.16
CA LYS A 98 -29.04 -9.00 14.82
C LYS A 98 -29.61 -8.21 16.02
N LEU A 99 -29.52 -6.88 16.00
CA LEU A 99 -30.22 -6.00 16.93
C LEU A 99 -31.08 -5.00 16.16
#